data_AF-A0A5N6BIV3-F1
#
_entry.id   AF-A0A5N6BIV3-F1
#
_cell.length_a   1.000
_cell.length_b   1.000
_cell.length_c   1.000
_cell.angle_alpha   90.00
_cell.angle_beta   90.00
_cell.angle_gamma   90.00
#
_symmetry.space_group_name_H-M   'P 1'
#
loop_
_entity.id
_entity.type
_entity.pdbx_description
1 polymer ?
#
loop_
_entity_poly.entity_id
_entity_poly.type
_entity_poly.pdbx_seq_one_letter_code
_entity_poly.pdbx_strand_id
1 'polypeptide(L)'
;MTTHAPAYASPADVAAFGPYGPGRTDRPGPLYPFRGRITAGGSGGHPAEPGRYHLYVSYVCPWAQRVAVVRDLAGLKDVVSLSYVDDERDARGWAFRERRGPDPVNGFTLLAEAYDATEPGYPGHISVPVLWDRRTNRIVSNDYPDIPVDLGTRFSQWADSGADLYPEDLRDEIEALDEEIARDLGQGVHLVARAATQEEYERRRGEVLAALDRLDARLADRRYLFGDRLTESDVQLWVVLVRYDLLHNPLAGIGERPLTDYPHLWPYARDLYRLPAFRETTDFAAFRLTARPAYLGDGPVRIAVEPREADWDEPHGRGALTGRHR
;
A
#
# COMPACT_ATOMS: atom_id res chain seq x y z
N MET A 1 -5.84 -32.73 -18.76
CA MET A 1 -5.96 -31.44 -18.03
C MET A 1 -7.10 -30.67 -18.65
N THR A 2 -8.27 -30.66 -18.00
CA THR A 2 -9.40 -29.80 -18.40
C THR A 2 -9.02 -28.37 -18.02
N THR A 3 -8.49 -27.62 -18.98
CA THR A 3 -8.27 -26.18 -18.85
C THR A 3 -9.65 -25.53 -18.69
N HIS A 4 -10.04 -25.26 -17.45
CA HIS A 4 -11.21 -24.42 -17.19
C HIS A 4 -10.90 -23.04 -17.76
N ALA A 5 -11.85 -22.47 -18.50
CA ALA A 5 -11.71 -21.10 -18.97
C ALA A 5 -11.48 -20.17 -17.76
N PRO A 6 -10.61 -19.16 -17.89
CA PRO A 6 -10.38 -18.21 -16.80
C PRO A 6 -11.70 -17.55 -16.40
N ALA A 7 -11.99 -17.55 -15.10
CA ALA A 7 -13.18 -16.93 -14.54
C ALA A 7 -12.88 -15.45 -14.24
N TYR A 8 -13.79 -14.56 -14.65
CA TYR A 8 -13.72 -13.14 -14.38
C TYR A 8 -15.04 -12.65 -13.79
N ALA A 9 -14.97 -11.66 -12.92
CA ALA A 9 -16.14 -10.85 -12.61
C ALA A 9 -16.54 -10.00 -13.83
N SER A 10 -17.82 -9.70 -13.96
CA SER A 10 -18.29 -8.70 -14.92
C SER A 10 -17.66 -7.32 -14.64
N PRO A 11 -17.60 -6.41 -15.63
CA PRO A 11 -17.16 -5.03 -15.43
C PRO A 11 -17.83 -4.37 -14.21
N ALA A 12 -17.15 -3.40 -13.60
CA ALA A 12 -17.73 -2.62 -12.52
C ALA A 12 -18.99 -1.91 -13.02
N ASP A 13 -20.09 -2.01 -12.27
CA ASP A 13 -21.38 -1.44 -12.66
C ASP A 13 -22.06 -0.83 -11.43
N VAL A 14 -21.79 0.46 -11.22
CA VAL A 14 -22.38 1.24 -10.12
C VAL A 14 -23.89 1.38 -10.28
N ALA A 15 -24.43 1.34 -11.50
CA ALA A 15 -25.86 1.45 -11.73
C ALA A 15 -26.60 0.16 -11.32
N ALA A 16 -26.01 -0.99 -11.59
CA ALA A 16 -26.59 -2.29 -11.24
C ALA A 16 -26.35 -2.68 -9.78
N PHE A 17 -25.14 -2.46 -9.26
CA PHE A 17 -24.73 -2.96 -7.94
C PHE A 17 -24.67 -1.88 -6.86
N GLY A 18 -24.68 -0.59 -7.24
CA GLY A 18 -24.48 0.53 -6.33
C GLY A 18 -23.01 0.92 -6.16
N PRO A 19 -22.73 2.10 -5.58
CA PRO A 19 -21.38 2.58 -5.39
C PRO A 19 -20.63 1.74 -4.35
N TYR A 20 -19.32 1.59 -4.54
CA TYR A 20 -18.46 1.10 -3.46
C TYR A 20 -18.58 2.04 -2.26
N GLY A 21 -18.86 1.47 -1.09
CA GLY A 21 -19.17 2.21 0.12
C GLY A 21 -19.38 1.27 1.31
N PRO A 22 -19.96 1.75 2.41
CA PRO A 22 -20.26 0.91 3.57
C PRO A 22 -21.34 -0.13 3.20
N GLY A 23 -20.88 -1.29 2.70
CA GLY A 23 -21.66 -2.47 2.30
C GLY A 23 -21.58 -3.57 3.36
N ARG A 24 -21.12 -4.80 3.03
CA ARG A 24 -20.76 -5.88 4.00
C ARG A 24 -19.61 -5.43 4.94
N THR A 25 -19.77 -4.34 5.69
CA THR A 25 -18.75 -3.70 6.51
C THR A 25 -19.22 -3.45 7.94
N ASP A 26 -20.48 -3.78 8.27
CA ASP A 26 -21.08 -3.49 9.56
C ASP A 26 -20.88 -4.64 10.57
N ARG A 27 -19.67 -5.19 10.62
CA ARG A 27 -19.26 -6.02 11.77
C ARG A 27 -18.68 -5.09 12.84
N PRO A 28 -19.25 -5.04 14.06
CA PRO A 28 -18.54 -4.48 15.20
C PRO A 28 -17.31 -5.37 15.49
N GLY A 29 -16.11 -4.80 15.38
CA GLY A 29 -14.85 -5.54 15.56
C GLY A 29 -13.65 -4.90 14.84
N PRO A 30 -12.47 -5.54 14.90
CA PRO A 30 -11.29 -5.05 14.21
C PRO A 30 -11.47 -5.11 12.69
N LEU A 31 -11.05 -4.05 12.00
CA LEU A 31 -11.12 -3.94 10.53
C LEU A 31 -10.32 -5.05 9.82
N TYR A 32 -9.23 -5.50 10.44
CA TYR A 32 -8.35 -6.55 9.96
C TYR A 32 -8.30 -7.68 10.99
N PRO A 33 -9.25 -8.63 10.96
CA PRO A 33 -9.36 -9.67 11.99
C PRO A 33 -8.41 -10.86 11.78
N PHE A 34 -7.91 -11.09 10.55
CA PHE A 34 -6.98 -12.18 10.28
C PHE A 34 -5.56 -11.68 10.53
N ARG A 35 -4.92 -12.23 11.58
CA ARG A 35 -3.65 -11.78 12.16
C ARG A 35 -2.62 -12.91 12.26
N GLY A 36 -2.74 -13.95 11.45
CA GLY A 36 -1.78 -15.05 11.42
C GLY A 36 -0.39 -14.56 11.00
N ARG A 37 0.66 -15.16 11.56
CA ARG A 37 2.06 -14.76 11.33
C ARG A 37 2.84 -15.88 10.65
N ILE A 38 3.71 -15.52 9.71
CA ILE A 38 4.65 -16.46 9.11
C ILE A 38 5.80 -16.70 10.11
N THR A 39 6.23 -17.95 10.23
CA THR A 39 7.30 -18.36 11.15
C THR A 39 8.44 -19.03 10.39
N ALA A 40 9.69 -18.84 10.80
CA ALA A 40 10.83 -19.46 10.12
C ALA A 40 10.90 -20.99 10.31
N GLY A 41 10.28 -21.55 11.36
CA GLY A 41 10.45 -22.96 11.78
C GLY A 41 9.16 -23.75 12.01
N GLY A 42 8.00 -23.28 11.50
CA GLY A 42 6.73 -24.03 11.54
C GLY A 42 6.03 -24.12 12.90
N SER A 43 6.62 -23.56 13.96
CA SER A 43 6.04 -23.54 15.32
C SER A 43 4.75 -22.74 15.46
N GLY A 44 4.38 -21.91 14.47
CA GLY A 44 3.16 -21.10 14.45
C GLY A 44 2.11 -21.50 13.41
N GLY A 45 2.16 -22.70 12.84
CA GLY A 45 1.17 -23.19 11.85
C GLY A 45 1.35 -22.70 10.41
N HIS A 46 2.07 -21.58 10.23
CA HIS A 46 2.42 -21.01 8.92
C HIS A 46 3.95 -20.88 8.76
N PRO A 47 4.69 -21.97 8.49
CA PRO A 47 6.12 -21.91 8.16
C PRO A 47 6.38 -21.14 6.86
N ALA A 48 7.45 -20.35 6.79
CA ALA A 48 7.97 -19.81 5.55
C ALA A 48 8.32 -20.98 4.60
N GLU A 49 7.69 -21.02 3.42
CA GLU A 49 7.81 -22.12 2.46
C GLU A 49 7.60 -21.56 1.03
N PRO A 50 8.55 -21.77 0.09
CA PRO A 50 8.42 -21.33 -1.28
C PRO A 50 7.19 -21.90 -1.97
N GLY A 51 6.46 -21.05 -2.68
CA GLY A 51 5.26 -21.42 -3.43
C GLY A 51 4.02 -21.67 -2.57
N ARG A 52 4.10 -21.63 -1.22
CA ARG A 52 2.96 -21.84 -0.33
C ARG A 52 2.03 -20.62 -0.26
N TYR A 53 2.59 -19.43 -0.23
CA TYR A 53 1.81 -18.21 0.00
C TYR A 53 1.50 -17.46 -1.30
N HIS A 54 0.35 -16.79 -1.30
CA HIS A 54 -0.09 -15.91 -2.37
C HIS A 54 -0.57 -14.58 -1.78
N LEU A 55 -0.24 -13.48 -2.44
CA LEU A 55 -0.65 -12.13 -2.05
C LEU A 55 -1.71 -11.61 -3.02
N TYR A 56 -2.87 -11.23 -2.50
CA TYR A 56 -3.84 -10.42 -3.23
C TYR A 56 -3.67 -8.96 -2.86
N VAL A 57 -3.34 -8.12 -3.84
CA VAL A 57 -3.03 -6.69 -3.67
C VAL A 57 -3.77 -5.84 -4.70
N SER A 58 -3.67 -4.52 -4.60
CA SER A 58 -4.21 -3.58 -5.60
C SER A 58 -3.22 -2.46 -5.85
N TYR A 59 -3.09 -2.01 -7.11
CA TYR A 59 -2.31 -0.81 -7.45
C TYR A 59 -2.89 0.46 -6.83
N VAL A 60 -4.21 0.47 -6.54
CA VAL A 60 -4.90 1.62 -5.96
C VAL A 60 -4.56 1.80 -4.48
N CYS A 61 -4.41 0.69 -3.75
CA CYS A 61 -4.30 0.70 -2.29
C CYS A 61 -2.84 0.93 -1.82
N PRO A 62 -2.54 2.02 -1.08
CA PRO A 62 -1.18 2.26 -0.58
C PRO A 62 -0.70 1.16 0.38
N TRP A 63 -1.58 0.62 1.22
CA TRP A 63 -1.25 -0.45 2.17
C TRP A 63 -0.89 -1.76 1.47
N ALA A 64 -1.58 -2.08 0.37
CA ALA A 64 -1.27 -3.26 -0.41
C ALA A 64 0.01 -3.08 -1.25
N GLN A 65 0.28 -1.86 -1.76
CA GLN A 65 1.53 -1.57 -2.46
C GLN A 65 2.74 -1.74 -1.55
N ARG A 66 2.66 -1.33 -0.27
CA ARG A 66 3.73 -1.54 0.71
C ARG A 66 4.16 -3.01 0.75
N VAL A 67 3.20 -3.94 0.83
CA VAL A 67 3.47 -5.38 0.81
C VAL A 67 4.14 -5.83 -0.51
N ALA A 68 3.66 -5.33 -1.65
CA ALA A 68 4.24 -5.66 -2.96
C ALA A 68 5.69 -5.17 -3.10
N VAL A 69 5.97 -3.94 -2.66
CA VAL A 69 7.32 -3.36 -2.68
C VAL A 69 8.26 -4.19 -1.79
N VAL A 70 7.84 -4.52 -0.56
CA VAL A 70 8.67 -5.33 0.35
C VAL A 70 8.95 -6.72 -0.20
N ARG A 71 7.94 -7.40 -0.74
CA ARG A 71 8.12 -8.69 -1.42
C ARG A 71 9.21 -8.61 -2.49
N ASP A 72 9.16 -7.56 -3.31
CA ASP A 72 10.08 -7.39 -4.42
C ASP A 72 11.49 -6.97 -3.94
N LEU A 73 11.57 -6.07 -2.96
CA LEU A 73 12.82 -5.67 -2.31
C LEU A 73 13.48 -6.81 -1.55
N ALA A 74 12.72 -7.78 -1.01
CA ALA A 74 13.25 -8.97 -0.35
C ALA A 74 13.65 -10.08 -1.34
N GLY A 75 13.48 -9.86 -2.66
CA GLY A 75 13.79 -10.87 -3.68
C GLY A 75 12.82 -12.05 -3.71
N LEU A 76 11.58 -11.88 -3.22
CA LEU A 76 10.63 -12.99 -3.03
C LEU A 76 9.69 -13.19 -4.21
N LYS A 77 10.01 -12.66 -5.39
CA LYS A 77 9.15 -12.73 -6.58
C LYS A 77 8.79 -14.17 -6.98
N ASP A 78 9.77 -15.07 -6.88
CA ASP A 78 9.59 -16.50 -7.21
C ASP A 78 9.19 -17.35 -5.99
N VAL A 79 9.15 -16.76 -4.79
CA VAL A 79 8.89 -17.46 -3.52
C VAL A 79 7.44 -17.27 -3.07
N VAL A 80 6.95 -16.03 -3.11
CA VAL A 80 5.58 -15.66 -2.75
C VAL A 80 4.92 -15.12 -4.01
N SER A 81 3.89 -15.80 -4.49
CA SER A 81 3.16 -15.34 -5.69
C SER A 81 2.26 -14.14 -5.37
N LEU A 82 1.88 -13.35 -6.37
CA LEU A 82 1.09 -12.13 -6.18
C LEU A 82 0.12 -11.91 -7.34
N SER A 83 -1.10 -11.48 -7.04
CA SER A 83 -2.12 -11.07 -8.00
C SER A 83 -2.70 -9.71 -7.64
N TYR A 84 -2.99 -8.92 -8.67
CA TYR A 84 -3.65 -7.62 -8.53
C TYR A 84 -5.15 -7.78 -8.76
N VAL A 85 -5.97 -7.30 -7.83
CA VAL A 85 -7.41 -7.09 -8.08
C VAL A 85 -7.60 -5.84 -8.92
N ASP A 86 -8.74 -5.78 -9.61
CA ASP A 86 -9.15 -4.68 -10.48
C ASP A 86 -9.14 -3.32 -9.77
N ASP A 87 -8.86 -2.26 -10.54
CA ASP A 87 -8.71 -0.91 -10.01
C ASP A 87 -10.08 -0.29 -9.67
N GLU A 88 -11.13 -0.74 -10.36
CA GLU A 88 -12.48 -0.21 -10.20
C GLU A 88 -13.31 -1.07 -9.22
N ARG A 89 -14.16 -0.39 -8.47
CA ARG A 89 -15.04 -1.02 -7.49
C ARG A 89 -16.45 -0.47 -7.59
N ASP A 90 -17.41 -1.39 -7.63
CA ASP A 90 -18.80 -1.15 -7.25
C ASP A 90 -19.04 -1.78 -5.87
N ALA A 91 -20.31 -1.90 -5.44
CA ALA A 91 -20.65 -2.47 -4.15
C ALA A 91 -20.19 -3.92 -3.93
N ARG A 92 -19.81 -4.66 -4.98
CA ARG A 92 -19.26 -6.02 -4.87
C ARG A 92 -17.82 -6.02 -4.34
N GLY A 93 -17.15 -4.87 -4.34
CA GLY A 93 -15.82 -4.68 -3.81
C GLY A 93 -14.71 -5.10 -4.77
N TRP A 94 -13.63 -5.67 -4.22
CA TRP A 94 -12.45 -6.11 -4.97
C TRP A 94 -12.76 -7.32 -5.85
N ALA A 95 -12.36 -7.26 -7.11
CA ALA A 95 -12.71 -8.26 -8.12
C ALA A 95 -11.54 -8.61 -9.03
N PHE A 96 -11.61 -9.77 -9.66
CA PHE A 96 -10.69 -10.21 -10.71
C PHE A 96 -11.37 -10.02 -12.07
N ARG A 97 -10.89 -9.05 -12.85
CA ARG A 97 -11.44 -8.67 -14.16
C ARG A 97 -10.35 -8.69 -15.22
N GLU A 98 -10.76 -8.68 -16.48
CA GLU A 98 -9.86 -8.80 -17.64
C GLU A 98 -8.65 -7.86 -17.58
N ARG A 99 -8.83 -6.61 -17.09
CA ARG A 99 -7.76 -5.61 -16.97
C ARG A 99 -6.58 -6.08 -16.12
N ARG A 100 -6.84 -6.78 -15.00
CA ARG A 100 -5.81 -7.25 -14.06
C ARG A 100 -5.59 -8.76 -14.10
N GLY A 101 -6.39 -9.48 -14.89
CA GLY A 101 -6.33 -10.93 -15.03
C GLY A 101 -7.22 -11.66 -14.03
N PRO A 102 -7.41 -12.98 -14.23
CA PRO A 102 -8.18 -13.82 -13.34
C PRO A 102 -7.34 -14.17 -12.10
N ASP A 103 -7.97 -14.64 -11.03
CA ASP A 103 -7.22 -15.28 -9.94
C ASP A 103 -6.63 -16.62 -10.42
N PRO A 104 -5.30 -16.77 -10.50
CA PRO A 104 -4.67 -18.00 -10.97
C PRO A 104 -4.61 -19.10 -9.90
N VAL A 105 -4.95 -18.79 -8.64
CA VAL A 105 -4.80 -19.71 -7.52
C VAL A 105 -6.08 -20.49 -7.27
N ASN A 106 -7.22 -19.81 -7.10
CA ASN A 106 -8.49 -20.43 -6.74
C ASN A 106 -9.57 -20.23 -7.81
N GLY A 107 -9.35 -19.35 -8.78
CA GLY A 107 -10.35 -18.98 -9.78
C GLY A 107 -11.45 -18.07 -9.22
N PHE A 108 -11.17 -17.35 -8.12
CA PHE A 108 -12.09 -16.36 -7.58
C PHE A 108 -12.37 -15.25 -8.61
N THR A 109 -13.61 -14.79 -8.64
CA THR A 109 -14.04 -13.62 -9.41
C THR A 109 -14.16 -12.38 -8.53
N LEU A 110 -14.42 -12.56 -7.23
CA LEU A 110 -14.46 -11.52 -6.20
C LEU A 110 -13.55 -11.93 -5.04
N LEU A 111 -12.79 -10.98 -4.48
CA LEU A 111 -11.92 -11.25 -3.33
C LEU A 111 -12.74 -11.66 -2.08
N ALA A 112 -14.01 -11.29 -2.02
CA ALA A 112 -14.95 -11.75 -0.99
C ALA A 112 -15.01 -13.28 -0.89
N GLU A 113 -14.77 -14.01 -1.98
CA GLU A 113 -14.76 -15.47 -1.99
C GLU A 113 -13.60 -16.06 -1.17
N ALA A 114 -12.44 -15.38 -1.10
CA ALA A 114 -11.34 -15.79 -0.22
C ALA A 114 -11.70 -15.64 1.26
N TYR A 115 -12.46 -14.58 1.59
CA TYR A 115 -12.97 -14.36 2.94
C TYR A 115 -14.05 -15.37 3.30
N ASP A 116 -15.02 -15.61 2.42
CA ASP A 116 -16.06 -16.63 2.61
C ASP A 116 -15.47 -18.06 2.68
N ALA A 117 -14.39 -18.36 1.95
CA ALA A 117 -13.66 -19.63 2.08
C ALA A 117 -12.96 -19.79 3.43
N THR A 118 -12.56 -18.67 4.06
CA THR A 118 -11.92 -18.67 5.37
C THR A 118 -12.94 -18.70 6.51
N GLU A 119 -13.99 -17.89 6.41
CA GLU A 119 -15.10 -17.80 7.37
C GLU A 119 -16.41 -17.73 6.56
N PRO A 120 -17.15 -18.84 6.41
CA PRO A 120 -18.36 -18.88 5.58
C PRO A 120 -19.37 -17.79 5.95
N GLY A 121 -19.74 -16.96 4.98
CA GLY A 121 -20.66 -15.84 5.19
C GLY A 121 -20.02 -14.64 5.88
N TYR A 122 -18.70 -14.45 5.74
CA TYR A 122 -17.92 -13.41 6.39
C TYR A 122 -18.62 -12.04 6.25
N PRO A 123 -19.02 -11.39 7.36
CA PRO A 123 -19.82 -10.16 7.30
C PRO A 123 -18.97 -8.88 7.37
N GLY A 124 -17.64 -9.02 7.48
CA GLY A 124 -16.72 -7.91 7.72
C GLY A 124 -16.12 -7.31 6.44
N HIS A 125 -15.25 -6.33 6.64
CA HIS A 125 -14.60 -5.59 5.57
C HIS A 125 -13.66 -6.47 4.73
N ILE A 126 -13.93 -6.52 3.43
CA ILE A 126 -13.06 -7.16 2.42
C ILE A 126 -11.94 -6.17 2.05
N SER A 127 -10.73 -6.44 2.51
CA SER A 127 -9.56 -5.58 2.32
C SER A 127 -8.53 -6.21 1.39
N VAL A 128 -7.64 -5.37 0.88
CA VAL A 128 -6.30 -5.75 0.44
C VAL A 128 -5.32 -4.98 1.34
N PRO A 129 -4.11 -5.51 1.61
CA PRO A 129 -3.57 -6.79 1.15
C PRO A 129 -4.23 -8.01 1.82
N VAL A 130 -4.16 -9.17 1.16
CA VAL A 130 -4.48 -10.48 1.75
C VAL A 130 -3.31 -11.43 1.52
N LEU A 131 -2.81 -12.03 2.60
CA LEU A 131 -1.90 -13.16 2.58
C LEU A 131 -2.70 -14.46 2.64
N TRP A 132 -2.73 -15.19 1.53
CA TRP A 132 -3.42 -16.45 1.33
C TRP A 132 -2.45 -17.64 1.48
N ASP A 133 -2.87 -18.68 2.20
CA ASP A 133 -2.14 -19.94 2.30
C ASP A 133 -2.76 -20.99 1.37
N ARG A 134 -2.02 -21.34 0.32
CA ARG A 134 -2.43 -22.29 -0.73
C ARG A 134 -2.47 -23.73 -0.23
N ARG A 135 -1.91 -24.03 0.95
CA ARG A 135 -1.98 -25.36 1.57
C ARG A 135 -3.29 -25.55 2.33
N THR A 136 -3.71 -24.51 3.05
CA THR A 136 -4.90 -24.57 3.90
C THR A 136 -6.14 -23.99 3.23
N ASN A 137 -5.98 -23.31 2.08
CA ASN A 137 -7.02 -22.59 1.36
C ASN A 137 -7.75 -21.60 2.27
N ARG A 138 -6.96 -20.82 3.02
CA ARG A 138 -7.45 -19.83 3.98
C ARG A 138 -6.58 -18.59 3.98
N ILE A 139 -7.17 -17.47 4.37
CA ILE A 139 -6.46 -16.24 4.69
C ILE A 139 -5.64 -16.49 5.97
N VAL A 140 -4.34 -16.21 5.88
CA VAL A 140 -3.44 -16.15 7.04
C VAL A 140 -3.56 -14.79 7.70
N SER A 141 -3.42 -13.73 6.91
CA SER A 141 -3.43 -12.36 7.40
C SER A 141 -4.02 -11.40 6.38
N ASN A 142 -4.74 -10.40 6.86
CA ASN A 142 -5.04 -9.18 6.12
C ASN A 142 -4.52 -7.94 6.86
N ASP A 143 -3.54 -8.15 7.74
CA ASP A 143 -2.93 -7.11 8.55
C ASP A 143 -1.70 -6.52 7.86
N TYR A 144 -1.89 -5.37 7.22
CA TYR A 144 -0.87 -4.72 6.40
C TYR A 144 0.41 -4.28 7.14
N PRO A 145 0.45 -4.02 8.47
CA PRO A 145 1.70 -3.74 9.17
C PRO A 145 2.55 -5.01 9.39
N ASP A 146 1.93 -6.14 9.71
CA ASP A 146 2.63 -7.38 10.05
C ASP A 146 3.14 -8.15 8.82
N ILE A 147 2.37 -8.15 7.72
CA ILE A 147 2.73 -8.91 6.51
C ILE A 147 4.11 -8.51 5.95
N PRO A 148 4.44 -7.21 5.75
CA PRO A 148 5.76 -6.78 5.28
C PRO A 148 6.90 -7.24 6.19
N VAL A 149 6.74 -7.14 7.52
CA VAL A 149 7.77 -7.57 8.48
C VAL A 149 8.02 -9.07 8.35
N ASP A 150 6.96 -9.87 8.22
CA ASP A 150 7.07 -11.30 8.04
C ASP A 150 7.75 -11.67 6.70
N LEU A 151 7.41 -10.99 5.62
CA LEU A 151 8.08 -11.17 4.33
C LEU A 151 9.57 -10.82 4.41
N GLY A 152 9.91 -9.68 5.00
CA GLY A 152 11.29 -9.20 5.10
C GLY A 152 12.18 -10.04 6.03
N THR A 153 11.62 -10.73 7.03
CA THR A 153 12.42 -11.38 8.08
C THR A 153 12.33 -12.91 8.11
N ARG A 154 11.27 -13.52 7.55
CA ARG A 154 11.01 -14.97 7.73
C ARG A 154 11.39 -15.83 6.54
N PHE A 155 11.61 -15.22 5.37
CA PHE A 155 12.03 -15.91 4.15
C PHE A 155 13.52 -15.74 3.82
N SER A 156 14.35 -15.38 4.81
CA SER A 156 15.77 -15.07 4.60
C SER A 156 16.56 -16.19 3.88
N GLN A 157 16.16 -17.46 4.03
CA GLN A 157 16.77 -18.59 3.29
C GLN A 157 16.60 -18.50 1.76
N TRP A 158 15.57 -17.78 1.29
CA TRP A 158 15.23 -17.61 -0.13
C TRP A 158 15.28 -16.15 -0.59
N ALA A 159 15.72 -15.23 0.27
CA ALA A 159 15.90 -13.83 -0.09
C ALA A 159 17.20 -13.67 -0.89
N ASP A 160 17.14 -12.96 -2.02
CA ASP A 160 18.28 -12.81 -2.95
C ASP A 160 18.72 -11.34 -3.12
N SER A 161 18.13 -10.41 -2.36
CA SER A 161 18.34 -8.98 -2.59
C SER A 161 19.45 -8.35 -1.75
N GLY A 162 19.90 -9.03 -0.69
CA GLY A 162 20.81 -8.45 0.31
C GLY A 162 20.22 -7.25 1.06
N ALA A 163 18.94 -6.92 0.86
CA ALA A 163 18.27 -5.81 1.52
C ALA A 163 17.72 -6.26 2.88
N ASP A 164 18.29 -5.73 3.95
CA ASP A 164 17.71 -5.84 5.29
C ASP A 164 16.86 -4.59 5.55
N LEU A 165 15.55 -4.73 5.35
CA LEU A 165 14.58 -3.63 5.52
C LEU A 165 14.23 -3.37 7.00
N TYR A 166 14.60 -4.28 7.89
CA TYR A 166 14.27 -4.22 9.32
C TYR A 166 15.44 -4.67 10.21
N PRO A 167 16.63 -4.04 10.05
CA PRO A 167 17.85 -4.49 10.69
C PRO A 167 17.78 -4.30 12.20
N GLU A 168 18.38 -5.24 12.94
CA GLU A 168 18.27 -5.31 14.40
C GLU A 168 18.68 -4.03 15.13
N ASP A 169 19.70 -3.34 14.63
CA ASP A 169 20.24 -2.13 15.23
C ASP A 169 19.38 -0.87 15.01
N LEU A 170 18.40 -0.91 14.11
CA LEU A 170 17.50 0.23 13.83
C LEU A 170 16.05 -0.01 14.23
N ARG A 171 15.66 -1.19 14.73
CA ARG A 171 14.24 -1.54 14.92
C ARG A 171 13.48 -0.52 15.75
N ASP A 172 14.00 -0.13 16.92
CA ASP A 172 13.34 0.84 17.79
C ASP A 172 13.15 2.20 17.11
N GLU A 173 14.14 2.64 16.32
CA GLU A 173 14.04 3.91 15.59
C GLU A 173 13.09 3.82 14.39
N ILE A 174 13.09 2.70 13.67
CA ILE A 174 12.16 2.40 12.58
C ILE A 174 10.73 2.38 13.11
N GLU A 175 10.47 1.67 14.21
CA GLU A 175 9.15 1.60 14.85
C GLU A 175 8.64 3.00 15.22
N ALA A 176 9.48 3.81 15.86
CA ALA A 176 9.11 5.18 16.24
C ALA A 176 8.80 6.07 15.02
N LEU A 177 9.63 6.00 13.96
CA LEU A 177 9.42 6.80 12.75
C LEU A 177 8.21 6.30 11.94
N ASP A 178 7.99 4.99 11.87
CA ASP A 178 6.86 4.38 11.19
C ASP A 178 5.55 4.74 11.88
N GLU A 179 5.51 4.79 13.21
CA GLU A 179 4.33 5.30 13.92
C GLU A 179 4.04 6.77 13.59
N GLU A 180 5.07 7.60 13.45
CA GLU A 180 4.92 9.00 13.02
C GLU A 180 4.41 9.11 11.58
N ILE A 181 5.03 8.41 10.63
CA ILE A 181 4.61 8.43 9.22
C ILE A 181 3.20 7.89 9.09
N ALA A 182 2.86 6.79 9.78
CA ALA A 182 1.53 6.19 9.71
C ALA A 182 0.46 7.16 10.24
N ARG A 183 0.71 7.83 11.36
CA ARG A 183 -0.22 8.77 11.98
C ARG A 183 -0.36 10.05 11.17
N ASP A 184 0.75 10.71 10.86
CA ASP A 184 0.74 12.08 10.34
C ASP A 184 0.57 12.15 8.83
N LEU A 185 1.01 11.12 8.10
CA LEU A 185 0.88 11.06 6.65
C LEU A 185 -0.09 9.97 6.22
N GLY A 186 0.19 8.72 6.60
CA GLY A 186 -0.57 7.56 6.14
C GLY A 186 -2.07 7.68 6.41
N GLN A 187 -2.44 7.92 7.66
CA GLN A 187 -3.82 8.22 8.06
C GLN A 187 -4.15 9.70 7.88
N GLY A 188 -3.17 10.59 8.09
CA GLY A 188 -3.32 12.04 8.00
C GLY A 188 -3.99 12.50 6.71
N VAL A 189 -3.54 12.03 5.53
CA VAL A 189 -4.14 12.43 4.24
C VAL A 189 -5.60 12.00 4.11
N HIS A 190 -5.98 10.82 4.64
CA HIS A 190 -7.36 10.34 4.64
C HIS A 190 -8.24 11.14 5.63
N LEU A 191 -7.66 11.54 6.75
CA LEU A 191 -8.30 12.35 7.77
C LEU A 191 -8.54 13.79 7.30
N VAL A 192 -7.67 14.37 6.47
CA VAL A 192 -7.96 15.64 5.78
C VAL A 192 -9.17 15.47 4.85
N ALA A 193 -9.20 14.42 4.02
CA ALA A 193 -10.27 14.16 3.08
C ALA A 193 -11.64 13.93 3.75
N ARG A 194 -11.65 13.43 4.99
CA ARG A 194 -12.85 13.12 5.78
C ARG A 194 -13.21 14.16 6.84
N ALA A 195 -12.46 15.25 6.95
CA ALA A 195 -12.75 16.32 7.90
C ALA A 195 -14.21 16.80 7.76
N ALA A 196 -14.90 16.93 8.90
CA ALA A 196 -16.32 17.30 8.93
C ALA A 196 -16.53 18.82 9.04
N THR A 197 -15.56 19.54 9.59
CA THR A 197 -15.61 20.99 9.79
C THR A 197 -14.43 21.69 9.14
N GLN A 198 -14.59 22.99 8.88
CA GLN A 198 -13.52 23.82 8.32
C GLN A 198 -12.28 23.86 9.24
N GLU A 199 -12.49 24.00 10.54
CA GLU A 199 -11.43 24.00 11.56
C GLU A 199 -10.67 22.66 11.58
N GLU A 200 -11.39 21.53 11.54
CA GLU A 200 -10.75 20.21 11.48
C GLU A 200 -9.91 20.05 10.21
N TYR A 201 -10.45 20.51 9.08
CA TYR A 201 -9.76 20.48 7.80
C TYR A 201 -8.47 21.31 7.83
N GLU A 202 -8.53 22.56 8.30
CA GLU A 202 -7.37 23.47 8.40
C GLU A 202 -6.29 22.93 9.33
N ARG A 203 -6.68 22.39 10.49
CA ARG A 203 -5.74 21.77 11.43
C ARG A 203 -5.08 20.53 10.81
N ARG A 204 -5.87 19.59 10.27
CA ARG A 204 -5.36 18.32 9.71
C ARG A 204 -4.46 18.55 8.50
N ARG A 205 -4.79 19.48 7.61
CA ARG A 205 -3.91 19.78 6.46
C ARG A 205 -2.60 20.41 6.92
N GLY A 206 -2.64 21.27 7.95
CA GLY A 206 -1.44 21.84 8.56
C GLY A 206 -0.53 20.78 9.16
N GLU A 207 -1.09 19.77 9.85
CA GLU A 207 -0.36 18.63 10.41
C GLU A 207 0.35 17.82 9.30
N VAL A 208 -0.34 17.51 8.20
CA VAL A 208 0.24 16.80 7.06
C VAL A 208 1.39 17.61 6.43
N LEU A 209 1.17 18.90 6.18
CA LEU A 209 2.20 19.77 5.59
C LEU A 209 3.44 19.89 6.50
N ALA A 210 3.23 20.05 7.80
CA ALA A 210 4.33 20.07 8.76
C ALA A 210 5.11 18.75 8.80
N ALA A 211 4.44 17.60 8.64
CA ALA A 211 5.12 16.31 8.55
C ALA A 211 5.95 16.17 7.28
N LEU A 212 5.44 16.63 6.12
CA LEU A 212 6.21 16.69 4.88
C LEU A 212 7.45 17.59 5.03
N ASP A 213 7.31 18.78 5.63
CA ASP A 213 8.44 19.68 5.86
C ASP A 213 9.51 19.06 6.79
N ARG A 214 9.09 18.35 7.86
CA ARG A 214 10.03 17.64 8.75
C ARG A 214 10.81 16.55 8.02
N LEU A 215 10.14 15.75 7.20
CA LEU A 215 10.76 14.66 6.44
C LEU A 215 11.66 15.19 5.31
N ASP A 216 11.26 16.27 4.64
CA ASP A 216 12.11 16.97 3.67
C ASP A 216 13.41 17.46 4.33
N ALA A 217 13.32 18.12 5.48
CA ALA A 217 14.48 18.55 6.24
C ALA A 217 15.37 17.36 6.69
N ARG A 218 14.77 16.25 7.13
CA ARG A 218 15.50 15.02 7.49
C ARG A 218 16.28 14.44 6.31
N LEU A 219 15.76 14.56 5.09
CA LEU A 219 16.35 14.03 3.86
C LEU A 219 17.38 14.97 3.20
N ALA A 220 17.71 16.09 3.86
CA ALA A 220 18.67 17.06 3.35
C ALA A 220 20.10 16.51 3.26
N ASP A 221 20.51 15.73 4.26
CA ASP A 221 21.85 15.15 4.37
C ASP A 221 21.89 13.61 4.25
N ARG A 222 20.75 12.94 4.46
CA ARG A 222 20.63 11.48 4.39
C ARG A 222 20.09 11.02 3.06
N ARG A 223 20.61 9.95 2.45
CA ARG A 223 20.06 9.40 1.20
C ARG A 223 18.64 8.86 1.40
N TYR A 224 18.45 8.07 2.46
CA TYR A 224 17.21 7.46 2.93
C TYR A 224 16.87 7.92 4.35
N LEU A 225 15.74 7.47 4.92
CA LEU A 225 15.30 7.92 6.25
C LEU A 225 16.27 7.54 7.38
N PHE A 226 17.09 6.50 7.21
CA PHE A 226 18.13 6.08 8.14
C PHE A 226 19.55 6.09 7.52
N GLY A 227 19.90 7.21 6.87
CA GLY A 227 21.24 7.42 6.33
C GLY A 227 21.37 6.88 4.92
N ASP A 228 22.19 5.85 4.71
CA ASP A 228 22.37 5.18 3.41
C ASP A 228 21.69 3.79 3.34
N ARG A 229 21.00 3.38 4.41
CA ARG A 229 20.21 2.14 4.47
C ARG A 229 18.76 2.40 4.07
N LEU A 230 18.29 1.67 3.06
CA LEU A 230 16.89 1.59 2.71
C LEU A 230 16.17 0.70 3.72
N THR A 231 15.14 1.22 4.40
CA THR A 231 14.37 0.48 5.40
C THR A 231 12.88 0.45 5.09
N GLU A 232 12.11 -0.25 5.92
CA GLU A 232 10.65 -0.27 5.84
C GLU A 232 10.02 1.13 5.91
N SER A 233 10.63 2.06 6.66
CA SER A 233 10.17 3.44 6.74
C SER A 233 10.16 4.14 5.39
N ASP A 234 11.14 3.83 4.53
CA ASP A 234 11.19 4.40 3.19
C ASP A 234 10.03 3.88 2.32
N VAL A 235 9.69 2.60 2.47
CA VAL A 235 8.54 1.99 1.80
C VAL A 235 7.23 2.60 2.30
N GLN A 236 7.13 2.84 3.61
CA GLN A 236 5.94 3.43 4.21
C GLN A 236 5.73 4.89 3.78
N LEU A 237 6.80 5.68 3.69
CA LEU A 237 6.74 7.04 3.16
C LEU A 237 6.42 7.05 1.66
N TRP A 238 7.06 6.15 0.89
CA TRP A 238 6.89 6.05 -0.56
C TRP A 238 5.44 6.00 -1.00
N VAL A 239 4.62 5.14 -0.38
CA VAL A 239 3.25 4.90 -0.83
C VAL A 239 2.35 6.13 -0.68
N VAL A 240 2.74 7.09 0.20
CA VAL A 240 2.11 8.41 0.30
C VAL A 240 2.66 9.35 -0.77
N LEU A 241 3.99 9.45 -0.91
CA LEU A 241 4.63 10.39 -1.84
C LEU A 241 4.23 10.13 -3.29
N VAL A 242 4.25 8.87 -3.74
CA VAL A 242 3.92 8.48 -5.12
C VAL A 242 2.48 8.82 -5.51
N ARG A 243 1.60 8.94 -4.51
CA ARG A 243 0.18 9.30 -4.67
C ARG A 243 -0.12 10.77 -4.36
N TYR A 244 0.85 11.54 -3.86
CA TYR A 244 0.59 12.86 -3.31
C TYR A 244 -0.04 13.80 -4.35
N ASP A 245 0.65 14.04 -5.47
CA ASP A 245 0.23 14.98 -6.50
C ASP A 245 -0.88 14.47 -7.42
N LEU A 246 -1.09 13.15 -7.49
CA LEU A 246 -2.09 12.53 -8.38
C LEU A 246 -3.39 12.14 -7.67
N LEU A 247 -3.35 11.95 -6.34
CA LEU A 247 -4.49 11.47 -5.56
C LEU A 247 -4.68 12.26 -4.27
N HIS A 248 -3.75 12.19 -3.32
CA HIS A 248 -4.00 12.67 -1.96
C HIS A 248 -4.24 14.18 -1.90
N ASN A 249 -3.35 14.96 -2.52
CA ASN A 249 -3.45 16.41 -2.51
C ASN A 249 -4.66 16.91 -3.33
N PRO A 250 -4.89 16.44 -4.58
CA PRO A 250 -6.10 16.79 -5.33
C PRO A 250 -7.41 16.39 -4.65
N LEU A 251 -7.45 15.22 -4.01
CA LEU A 251 -8.66 14.71 -3.38
C LEU A 251 -9.03 15.50 -2.11
N ALA A 252 -8.03 15.82 -1.31
CA ALA A 252 -8.23 16.36 0.02
C ALA A 252 -8.01 17.87 0.12
N GLY A 253 -7.37 18.50 -0.88
CA GLY A 253 -6.95 19.91 -0.82
C GLY A 253 -5.90 20.12 0.28
N ILE A 254 -4.77 19.41 0.23
CA ILE A 254 -3.78 19.42 1.32
C ILE A 254 -2.95 20.70 1.27
N GLY A 255 -2.28 20.98 0.16
CA GLY A 255 -1.41 22.16 0.00
C GLY A 255 -1.27 22.62 -1.44
N GLU A 256 -0.89 23.88 -1.62
CA GLU A 256 -0.59 24.44 -2.94
C GLU A 256 0.79 23.97 -3.46
N ARG A 257 1.68 23.56 -2.54
CA ARG A 257 3.01 23.05 -2.86
C ARG A 257 2.92 21.61 -3.38
N PRO A 258 3.21 21.34 -4.66
CA PRO A 258 3.30 19.97 -5.17
C PRO A 258 4.55 19.27 -4.63
N LEU A 259 4.59 17.94 -4.74
CA LEU A 259 5.76 17.16 -4.30
C LEU A 259 7.04 17.66 -4.97
N THR A 260 6.98 18.04 -6.26
CA THR A 260 8.12 18.52 -7.04
C THR A 260 8.84 19.74 -6.45
N ASP A 261 8.17 20.49 -5.59
CA ASP A 261 8.67 21.75 -5.02
C ASP A 261 9.35 21.52 -3.64
N TYR A 262 9.39 20.27 -3.16
CA TYR A 262 10.16 19.86 -2.00
C TYR A 262 11.59 19.48 -2.41
N PRO A 263 12.62 20.23 -1.97
CA PRO A 263 13.99 20.10 -2.48
C PRO A 263 14.65 18.74 -2.17
N HIS A 264 14.18 18.01 -1.17
CA HIS A 264 14.77 16.74 -0.76
C HIS A 264 13.80 15.56 -0.96
N LEU A 265 12.50 15.73 -0.66
CA LEU A 265 11.48 14.70 -0.89
C LEU A 265 11.33 14.35 -2.37
N TRP A 266 11.34 15.32 -3.29
CA TRP A 266 11.17 15.01 -4.70
C TRP A 266 12.33 14.19 -5.28
N PRO A 267 13.60 14.61 -5.13
CA PRO A 267 14.72 13.75 -5.46
C PRO A 267 14.68 12.39 -4.75
N TYR A 268 14.21 12.33 -3.50
CA TYR A 268 14.15 11.10 -2.72
C TYR A 268 13.14 10.11 -3.31
N ALA A 269 11.94 10.58 -3.61
CA ALA A 269 10.90 9.77 -4.24
C ALA A 269 11.37 9.25 -5.61
N ARG A 270 12.09 10.07 -6.39
CA ARG A 270 12.68 9.61 -7.67
C ARG A 270 13.81 8.59 -7.48
N ASP A 271 14.67 8.74 -6.47
CA ASP A 271 15.70 7.73 -6.14
C ASP A 271 15.05 6.37 -5.81
N LEU A 272 13.96 6.37 -5.03
CA LEU A 272 13.18 5.16 -4.78
C LEU A 272 12.56 4.60 -6.06
N TYR A 273 11.92 5.43 -6.89
CA TYR A 273 11.29 5.02 -8.14
C TYR A 273 12.28 4.42 -9.16
N ARG A 274 13.59 4.72 -9.06
CA ARG A 274 14.62 4.07 -9.89
C ARG A 274 14.83 2.61 -9.56
N LEU A 275 14.48 2.16 -8.36
CA LEU A 275 14.59 0.77 -7.96
C LEU A 275 13.42 -0.04 -8.56
N PRO A 276 13.68 -1.18 -9.22
CA PRO A 276 12.64 -1.98 -9.87
C PRO A 276 11.45 -2.34 -8.96
N ALA A 277 11.71 -2.64 -7.69
CA ALA A 277 10.66 -2.99 -6.71
C ALA A 277 9.63 -1.88 -6.48
N PHE A 278 10.04 -0.61 -6.57
CA PHE A 278 9.14 0.55 -6.46
C PHE A 278 8.48 0.88 -7.80
N ARG A 279 9.24 0.81 -8.90
CA ARG A 279 8.76 1.12 -10.25
C ARG A 279 7.69 0.15 -10.72
N GLU A 280 7.96 -1.15 -10.64
CA GLU A 280 7.10 -2.20 -11.17
C GLU A 280 5.80 -2.37 -10.37
N THR A 281 5.80 -1.93 -9.11
CA THR A 281 4.61 -1.97 -8.24
C THR A 281 3.79 -0.68 -8.29
N THR A 282 4.13 0.26 -9.19
CA THR A 282 3.45 1.54 -9.35
C THR A 282 2.75 1.63 -10.70
N ASP A 283 1.45 1.87 -10.68
CA ASP A 283 0.65 2.19 -11.86
C ASP A 283 -0.09 3.51 -11.58
N PHE A 284 0.44 4.61 -12.11
CA PHE A 284 -0.11 5.95 -11.90
C PHE A 284 -1.55 6.09 -12.40
N ALA A 285 -1.92 5.37 -13.47
CA ALA A 285 -3.27 5.41 -14.01
C ALA A 285 -4.29 4.72 -13.09
N ALA A 286 -3.84 3.79 -12.24
CA ALA A 286 -4.72 3.07 -11.32
C ALA A 286 -5.27 3.95 -10.19
N PHE A 287 -4.49 4.93 -9.71
CA PHE A 287 -4.86 5.73 -8.53
C PHE A 287 -5.04 7.22 -8.82
N ARG A 288 -4.80 7.69 -10.05
CA ARG A 288 -5.04 9.08 -10.43
C ARG A 288 -6.49 9.48 -10.13
N LEU A 289 -6.67 10.60 -9.45
CA LEU A 289 -7.99 11.15 -9.19
C LEU A 289 -8.65 11.58 -10.51
N THR A 290 -9.80 10.99 -10.81
CA THR A 290 -10.64 11.34 -11.98
C THR A 290 -11.93 12.04 -11.56
N ALA A 291 -12.46 11.71 -10.39
CA ALA A 291 -13.62 12.35 -9.78
C ALA A 291 -13.57 12.18 -8.25
N ARG A 292 -14.10 13.17 -7.51
CA ARG A 292 -14.24 13.06 -6.05
C ARG A 292 -15.27 11.95 -5.73
N PRO A 293 -14.91 10.94 -4.91
CA PRO A 293 -15.85 9.88 -4.58
C PRO A 293 -17.05 10.38 -3.78
N ALA A 294 -18.25 9.91 -4.14
CA ALA A 294 -19.51 10.32 -3.52
C ALA A 294 -19.55 10.08 -1.99
N TYR A 295 -18.86 9.05 -1.50
CA TYR A 295 -18.83 8.71 -0.06
C TYR A 295 -18.12 9.77 0.81
N LEU A 296 -17.39 10.71 0.23
CA LEU A 296 -16.77 11.81 0.98
C LEU A 296 -17.74 12.96 1.28
N GLY A 297 -18.91 13.00 0.63
CA GLY A 297 -19.90 14.08 0.77
C GLY A 297 -19.36 15.46 0.41
N ASP A 298 -20.15 16.51 0.71
CA ASP A 298 -19.82 17.89 0.36
C ASP A 298 -18.70 18.46 1.26
N GLY A 299 -18.79 18.24 2.58
CA GLY A 299 -17.73 18.55 3.54
C GLY A 299 -17.34 20.05 3.63
N PRO A 300 -16.17 20.37 4.22
CA PRO A 300 -15.65 21.74 4.29
C PRO A 300 -15.21 22.27 2.93
N VAL A 301 -15.03 23.59 2.84
CA VAL A 301 -14.47 24.23 1.63
C VAL A 301 -12.98 23.94 1.58
N ARG A 302 -12.55 23.30 0.48
CA ARG A 302 -11.16 22.87 0.26
C ARG A 302 -10.46 23.78 -0.73
N ILE A 303 -9.15 23.87 -0.61
CA ILE A 303 -8.34 24.46 -1.70
C ILE A 303 -8.48 23.57 -2.94
N ALA A 304 -8.59 24.19 -4.11
CA ALA A 304 -8.63 23.47 -5.37
C ALA A 304 -7.20 23.11 -5.79
N VAL A 305 -6.93 21.82 -5.96
CA VAL A 305 -5.64 21.31 -6.42
C VAL A 305 -5.91 20.32 -7.54
N GLU A 306 -5.35 20.59 -8.72
CA GLU A 306 -5.48 19.69 -9.87
C GLU A 306 -4.45 18.56 -9.80
N PRO A 307 -4.80 17.33 -10.22
CA PRO A 307 -3.83 16.24 -10.34
C PRO A 307 -2.67 16.60 -11.26
N ARG A 308 -1.46 16.56 -10.73
CA ARG A 308 -0.23 16.87 -11.46
C ARG A 308 0.60 15.62 -11.70
N GLU A 309 0.95 15.38 -12.96
CA GLU A 309 1.90 14.35 -13.33
C GLU A 309 3.30 14.97 -13.42
N ALA A 310 4.28 14.29 -12.81
CA ALA A 310 5.67 14.73 -12.77
C ALA A 310 6.54 13.75 -13.58
N ASP A 311 7.70 14.22 -14.05
CA ASP A 311 8.68 13.33 -14.70
C ASP A 311 9.49 12.58 -13.64
N TRP A 312 9.01 11.37 -13.32
CA TRP A 312 9.65 10.46 -12.37
C TRP A 312 10.99 9.89 -12.87
N ASP A 313 11.30 10.04 -14.16
CA ASP A 313 12.55 9.60 -14.78
C ASP A 313 13.61 10.72 -14.84
N GLU A 314 13.36 11.91 -14.29
CA GLU A 314 14.42 12.92 -14.17
C GLU A 314 15.57 12.47 -13.22
N PRO A 315 16.83 12.88 -13.48
CA PRO A 315 17.95 12.61 -12.56
C PRO A 315 17.72 13.18 -11.16
N HIS A 316 17.87 12.34 -10.13
CA HIS A 316 17.62 12.71 -8.73
C HIS A 316 18.87 13.23 -7.98
N GLY A 317 20.09 12.89 -8.42
CA GLY A 317 21.33 13.40 -7.80
C GLY A 317 21.65 12.88 -6.39
N ARG A 318 20.81 12.02 -5.79
CA ARG A 318 20.99 11.53 -4.40
C ARG A 318 22.11 10.51 -4.21
N GLY A 319 22.66 9.97 -5.30
CA GLY A 319 23.80 9.05 -5.22
C GLY A 319 25.00 9.64 -4.45
N ALA A 320 25.19 10.96 -4.50
CA ALA A 320 26.26 11.68 -3.80
C ALA A 320 26.14 11.71 -2.26
N LEU A 321 24.99 11.29 -1.71
CA LEU A 321 24.73 11.19 -0.26
C LEU A 321 25.10 9.81 0.31
N THR A 322 25.39 8.82 -0.54
CA THR A 322 25.79 7.46 -0.11
C THR A 322 27.09 7.52 0.69
N GLY A 323 27.16 6.82 1.83
CA GLY A 323 28.35 6.73 2.66
C GLY A 323 28.69 7.96 3.51
N ARG A 324 27.82 8.99 3.56
CA ARG A 324 28.02 10.19 4.41
C ARG A 324 27.63 9.99 5.88
N HIS A 325 26.83 8.97 6.18
CA HIS A 325 26.30 8.65 7.51
C HIS A 325 26.58 7.19 7.89
N ARG A 326 27.86 6.78 7.91
CA ARG A 326 28.28 5.47 8.39
C ARG A 326 28.41 5.43 9.91
#